data_AF-A0A1T4NIA7-F1
#
_entry.id   AF-A0A1T4NIA7-F1
#
_cell.length_a   1.000
_cell.length_b   1.000
_cell.length_c   1.000
_cell.angle_alpha   90.00
_cell.angle_beta   90.00
_cell.angle_gamma   90.00
#
_symmetry.space_group_name_H-M   'P 1'
#
loop_
_entity.id
_entity.type
_entity.pdbx_description
1 polymer ?
#
loop_
_entity_poly.entity_id
_entity_poly.type
_entity_poly.pdbx_seq_one_letter_code
_entity_poly.pdbx_strand_id
1 'polypeptide(L)'
;MPPSKVKKAKNPSDKKAGVEPLPKEKIMSNQGNEYDYTPFKNHKHGKPGENPIKSEPNSSMDIYDKNGNHVQRRWYDKNGDVYRDLDLTNHGNSKKHPEYPHEHLWKDGVRGK
;
A
#
# COMPACT_ATOMS: atom_id res chain seq x y z
N MET A 1 -42.26 19.87 -6.37
CA MET A 1 -40.94 19.37 -6.81
C MET A 1 -40.28 20.42 -7.69
N PRO A 2 -39.19 21.08 -7.26
CA PRO A 2 -38.34 21.87 -8.15
C PRO A 2 -37.04 21.11 -8.51
N PRO A 3 -36.53 21.23 -9.75
CA PRO A 3 -35.37 20.49 -10.23
C PRO A 3 -34.04 21.03 -9.69
N SER A 4 -33.14 20.10 -9.32
CA SER A 4 -31.77 20.37 -8.88
C SER A 4 -30.97 21.13 -9.93
N LYS A 5 -30.52 22.33 -9.58
CA LYS A 5 -29.59 23.13 -10.37
C LYS A 5 -28.18 22.54 -10.30
N VAL A 6 -27.63 22.24 -11.48
CA VAL A 6 -26.21 21.97 -11.74
C VAL A 6 -25.35 23.08 -11.11
N LYS A 7 -24.41 22.71 -10.23
CA LYS A 7 -23.35 23.63 -9.78
C LYS A 7 -22.08 23.37 -10.60
N LYS A 8 -21.78 24.38 -11.43
CA LYS A 8 -20.53 24.64 -12.15
C LYS A 8 -19.29 24.29 -11.32
N ALA A 9 -18.40 23.46 -11.87
CA ALA A 9 -17.03 23.35 -11.40
C ALA A 9 -16.31 24.68 -11.65
N LYS A 10 -15.71 25.26 -10.61
CA LYS A 10 -14.77 26.38 -10.71
C LYS A 10 -13.37 25.78 -10.77
N ASN A 11 -12.63 26.07 -11.84
CA ASN A 11 -11.17 25.97 -11.84
C ASN A 11 -10.59 26.93 -10.80
N PRO A 12 -9.54 26.50 -10.09
CA PRO A 12 -8.55 27.44 -9.58
C PRO A 12 -7.14 26.92 -9.87
N SER A 13 -6.60 27.32 -11.02
CA SER A 13 -5.17 27.55 -11.15
C SER A 13 -4.82 28.76 -10.28
N ASP A 14 -4.12 28.50 -9.16
CA ASP A 14 -2.88 29.19 -8.75
C ASP A 14 -2.64 29.13 -7.23
N LYS A 15 -1.50 28.52 -6.87
CA LYS A 15 -0.52 28.90 -5.81
C LYS A 15 -0.23 27.87 -4.70
N LYS A 16 1.08 27.56 -4.66
CA LYS A 16 1.89 26.72 -3.76
C LYS A 16 1.71 25.21 -3.95
N ALA A 17 2.85 24.52 -4.13
CA ALA A 17 2.97 23.06 -4.28
C ALA A 17 2.10 22.33 -3.23
N GLY A 18 0.86 22.04 -3.61
CA GLY A 18 -0.19 21.55 -2.74
C GLY A 18 -0.06 20.05 -2.61
N VAL A 19 0.51 19.59 -1.51
CA VAL A 19 0.49 18.20 -1.09
C VAL A 19 -0.94 17.89 -0.65
N GLU A 20 -1.80 17.50 -1.59
CA GLU A 20 -3.01 16.76 -1.22
C GLU A 20 -2.54 15.37 -0.74
N PRO A 21 -2.75 15.01 0.54
CA PRO A 21 -2.43 13.67 1.01
C PRO A 21 -3.30 12.68 0.24
N LEU A 22 -2.70 11.58 -0.23
CA LEU A 22 -3.46 10.49 -0.81
C LEU A 22 -4.61 10.07 0.14
N PRO A 23 -5.76 9.67 -0.40
CA PRO A 23 -6.85 9.17 0.43
C PRO A 23 -6.31 8.03 1.30
N LYS A 24 -6.45 8.16 2.62
CA LYS A 24 -5.99 7.14 3.55
C LYS A 24 -6.78 5.87 3.31
N GLU A 25 -6.08 4.81 2.91
CA GLU A 25 -6.67 3.49 2.71
C GLU A 25 -6.42 2.65 3.96
N LYS A 26 -7.46 1.93 4.39
CA LYS A 26 -7.39 0.99 5.49
C LYS A 26 -7.88 -0.38 5.03
N ILE A 27 -7.35 -1.42 5.64
CA ILE A 27 -7.81 -2.79 5.45
C ILE A 27 -7.96 -3.47 6.81
N MET A 28 -8.99 -4.29 6.94
CA MET A 28 -9.28 -5.03 8.16
C MET A 28 -8.79 -6.47 8.03
N SER A 29 -8.19 -7.02 9.09
CA SER A 29 -7.80 -8.42 9.17
C SER A 29 -8.95 -9.35 9.45
N ASN A 30 -8.71 -10.63 9.18
CA ASN A 30 -9.58 -11.72 9.57
C ASN A 30 -9.82 -11.79 11.10
N GLN A 31 -9.02 -11.09 11.90
CA GLN A 31 -9.20 -10.95 13.36
C GLN A 31 -9.80 -9.60 13.78
N GLY A 32 -10.13 -8.73 12.83
CA GLY A 32 -10.78 -7.44 13.08
C GLY A 32 -9.82 -6.28 13.37
N ASN A 33 -8.51 -6.46 13.21
CA ASN A 33 -7.54 -5.37 13.37
C ASN A 33 -7.49 -4.53 12.10
N GLU A 34 -7.37 -3.21 12.25
CA GLU A 34 -7.21 -2.29 11.12
C GLU A 34 -5.74 -2.00 10.83
N TYR A 35 -5.36 -2.08 9.57
CA TYR A 35 -4.02 -1.74 9.09
C TYR A 35 -4.05 -0.59 8.10
N ASP A 36 -3.06 0.30 8.19
CA ASP A 36 -2.83 1.33 7.17
C ASP A 36 -2.33 0.68 5.88
N TYR A 37 -3.14 0.82 4.83
CA TYR A 37 -2.91 0.29 3.49
C TYR A 37 -2.60 1.38 2.48
N THR A 38 -2.49 2.63 2.91
CA THR A 38 -2.30 3.79 2.03
C THR A 38 -1.01 3.63 1.20
N PRO A 39 -1.10 3.61 -0.13
CA PRO A 39 0.09 3.59 -0.97
C PRO A 39 0.81 4.94 -0.89
N PHE A 40 2.09 5.01 -1.27
CA PHE A 40 2.73 6.29 -1.53
C PHE A 40 2.29 6.84 -2.87
N LYS A 41 2.53 8.15 -3.09
CA LYS A 41 2.23 8.80 -4.38
C LYS A 41 2.95 8.12 -5.53
N ASN A 42 4.18 7.70 -5.29
CA ASN A 42 4.95 6.88 -6.21
C ASN A 42 4.59 5.41 -5.95
N HIS A 43 3.48 4.96 -6.52
CA HIS A 43 3.01 3.58 -6.40
C HIS A 43 3.13 2.83 -7.72
N LYS A 44 3.50 1.55 -7.66
CA LYS A 44 3.55 0.67 -8.83
C LYS A 44 3.03 -0.73 -8.52
N HIS A 45 2.58 -1.40 -9.56
CA HIS A 45 2.21 -2.81 -9.52
C HIS A 45 3.41 -3.63 -10.03
N GLY A 46 3.94 -4.52 -9.21
CA GLY A 46 5.01 -5.44 -9.58
C GLY A 46 4.54 -6.51 -10.56
N LYS A 47 5.47 -7.20 -11.22
CA LYS A 47 5.10 -8.34 -12.06
C LYS A 47 4.87 -9.59 -11.20
N PRO A 48 4.04 -10.55 -11.65
CA PRO A 48 3.87 -11.83 -10.98
C PRO A 48 5.19 -12.52 -10.64
N GLY A 49 5.40 -12.83 -9.36
CA GLY A 49 6.61 -13.47 -8.85
C GLY A 49 7.80 -12.55 -8.57
N GLU A 50 7.72 -11.25 -8.84
CA GLU A 50 8.75 -10.29 -8.43
C GLU A 50 8.60 -9.93 -6.95
N ASN A 51 9.71 -9.88 -6.21
CA ASN A 51 9.73 -9.48 -4.81
C ASN A 51 10.96 -8.61 -4.49
N PRO A 52 11.07 -7.39 -5.06
CA PRO A 52 12.27 -6.57 -4.91
C PRO A 52 12.37 -5.95 -3.52
N ILE A 53 13.57 -5.97 -2.93
CA ILE A 53 13.87 -5.32 -1.63
C ILE A 53 14.37 -3.87 -1.79
N LYS A 54 14.71 -3.47 -3.02
CA LYS A 54 15.04 -2.09 -3.39
C LYS A 54 14.15 -1.59 -4.50
N SER A 55 13.78 -0.32 -4.43
CA SER A 55 12.93 0.37 -5.41
C SER A 55 13.24 1.87 -5.41
N GLU A 56 12.39 2.65 -6.08
CA GLU A 56 12.42 4.09 -6.01
C GLU A 56 12.23 4.59 -4.56
N PRO A 57 12.95 5.66 -4.17
CA PRO A 57 12.74 6.33 -2.90
C PRO A 57 11.30 6.77 -2.64
N ASN A 58 10.84 6.63 -1.40
CA ASN A 58 9.51 7.04 -0.94
C ASN A 58 8.39 6.49 -1.84
N SER A 59 8.53 5.24 -2.27
CA SER A 59 7.60 4.55 -3.16
C SER A 59 6.91 3.38 -2.45
N SER A 60 5.78 2.93 -2.98
CA SER A 60 5.18 1.66 -2.58
C SER A 60 4.96 0.77 -3.79
N MET A 61 4.86 -0.54 -3.57
CA MET A 61 4.66 -1.52 -4.63
C MET A 61 3.67 -2.59 -4.18
N ASP A 62 2.76 -2.95 -5.07
CA ASP A 62 1.91 -4.14 -4.94
C ASP A 62 2.65 -5.36 -5.52
N ILE A 63 2.70 -6.43 -4.75
CA ILE A 63 3.44 -7.65 -5.06
C ILE A 63 2.46 -8.79 -5.31
N TYR A 64 2.67 -9.48 -6.43
CA TYR A 64 1.81 -10.54 -6.90
C TYR A 64 2.53 -11.87 -6.86
N ASP A 65 1.81 -12.94 -6.49
CA ASP A 65 2.33 -14.30 -6.65
C ASP A 65 2.47 -14.67 -8.13
N LYS A 66 3.03 -15.85 -8.42
CA LYS A 66 3.22 -16.34 -9.79
C LYS A 66 1.90 -16.55 -10.56
N ASN A 67 0.78 -16.66 -9.85
CA ASN A 67 -0.54 -16.82 -10.42
C ASN A 67 -1.24 -15.46 -10.66
N GLY A 68 -0.60 -14.35 -10.26
CA GLY A 68 -1.14 -13.00 -10.39
C GLY A 68 -2.05 -12.58 -9.23
N ASN A 69 -2.08 -13.31 -8.11
CA ASN A 69 -2.83 -12.89 -6.93
C ASN A 69 -2.04 -11.84 -6.15
N HIS A 70 -2.71 -10.77 -5.71
CA HIS A 70 -2.09 -9.75 -4.86
C HIS A 70 -1.86 -10.33 -3.46
N VAL A 71 -0.59 -10.49 -3.08
CA VAL A 71 -0.22 -11.14 -1.81
C VAL A 71 0.37 -10.18 -0.79
N GLN A 72 0.88 -9.03 -1.21
CA GLN A 72 1.60 -8.11 -0.32
C GLN A 72 1.64 -6.70 -0.90
N ARG A 73 1.49 -5.68 -0.05
CA ARG A 73 1.91 -4.30 -0.35
C ARG A 73 3.20 -3.99 0.39
N ARG A 74 4.18 -3.42 -0.30
CA ARG A 74 5.50 -3.07 0.23
C ARG A 74 5.74 -1.56 0.15
N TRP A 75 6.40 -0.99 1.16
CA TRP A 75 6.83 0.40 1.19
C TRP A 75 8.35 0.52 1.30
N TYR A 76 8.88 1.49 0.58
CA TYR A 76 10.31 1.81 0.50
C TYR A 76 10.58 3.18 1.10
N ASP A 77 11.69 3.29 1.81
CA ASP A 77 12.10 4.49 2.50
C ASP A 77 12.71 5.53 1.55
N LYS A 78 13.24 6.63 2.10
CA LYS A 78 13.90 7.70 1.34
C LYS A 78 15.14 7.27 0.55
N ASN A 79 15.72 6.11 0.86
CA ASN A 79 16.86 5.54 0.15
C ASN A 79 16.41 4.48 -0.89
N GLY A 80 15.11 4.17 -0.94
CA GLY A 80 14.55 3.11 -1.76
C GLY A 80 14.69 1.73 -1.14
N ASP A 81 15.05 1.64 0.15
CA ASP A 81 15.16 0.38 0.89
C ASP A 81 13.80 0.01 1.48
N VAL A 82 13.45 -1.28 1.43
CA VAL A 82 12.24 -1.77 2.08
C VAL A 82 12.29 -1.52 3.58
N TYR A 83 11.22 -0.95 4.13
CA TYR A 83 11.09 -0.76 5.58
C TYR A 83 9.80 -1.37 6.16
N ARG A 84 8.78 -1.61 5.32
CA ARG A 84 7.49 -2.14 5.75
C ARG A 84 6.85 -2.99 4.65
N ASP A 85 6.29 -4.10 5.06
CA ASP A 85 5.36 -4.92 4.27
C ASP A 85 4.02 -5.03 5.00
N LEU A 86 2.96 -5.16 4.21
CA LEU A 86 1.66 -5.63 4.67
C LEU A 86 1.31 -6.86 3.84
N ASP A 87 1.33 -8.01 4.48
CA ASP A 87 0.98 -9.28 3.84
C ASP A 87 -0.51 -9.44 3.83
N LEU A 88 -1.10 -9.66 2.66
CA LEU A 88 -2.55 -9.79 2.48
C LEU A 88 -3.06 -11.22 2.65
N THR A 89 -2.15 -12.17 2.81
CA THR A 89 -2.46 -13.59 2.89
C THR A 89 -1.77 -14.25 4.08
N ASN A 90 -2.17 -15.47 4.38
CA ASN A 90 -1.54 -16.30 5.40
C ASN A 90 -0.26 -17.03 4.90
N HIS A 91 0.26 -16.68 3.72
CA HIS A 91 1.40 -17.35 3.07
C HIS A 91 1.26 -18.88 2.93
N GLY A 92 0.03 -19.38 2.84
CA GLY A 92 -0.25 -20.82 2.85
C GLY A 92 0.05 -21.52 4.19
N ASN A 93 0.33 -20.77 5.25
CA ASN A 93 0.66 -21.29 6.58
C ASN A 93 -0.10 -20.55 7.68
N SER A 94 -1.39 -20.88 7.82
CA SER A 94 -2.28 -20.30 8.85
C SER A 94 -1.83 -20.54 10.29
N LYS A 95 -0.98 -21.56 10.55
CA LYS A 95 -0.44 -21.80 11.91
C LYS A 95 0.62 -20.78 12.30
N LYS A 96 1.43 -20.32 11.34
CA LYS A 96 2.47 -19.30 11.57
C LYS A 96 1.96 -17.88 11.31
N HIS A 97 0.99 -17.73 10.41
CA HIS A 97 0.34 -16.47 10.07
C HIS A 97 -1.18 -16.60 10.27
N PRO A 98 -1.64 -16.67 11.54
CA PRO A 98 -3.06 -16.80 11.85
C PRO A 98 -3.85 -15.53 11.52
N GLU A 99 -3.19 -14.38 11.54
CA GLU A 99 -3.74 -13.09 11.15
C GLU A 99 -3.36 -12.72 9.71
N TYR A 100 -4.31 -12.20 8.93
CA TYR A 100 -4.04 -11.51 7.67
C TYR A 100 -5.14 -10.49 7.33
N PRO A 101 -4.79 -9.30 6.80
CA PRO A 101 -3.42 -8.89 6.59
C PRO A 101 -2.67 -8.65 7.89
N HIS A 102 -1.34 -8.72 7.85
CA HIS A 102 -0.47 -8.43 8.98
C HIS A 102 0.81 -7.74 8.49
N GLU A 103 1.40 -6.91 9.34
CA GLU A 103 2.57 -6.12 8.97
C GLU A 103 3.90 -6.79 9.34
N HIS A 104 4.91 -6.54 8.52
CA HIS A 104 6.31 -6.86 8.82
C HIS A 104 7.16 -5.61 8.64
N LEU A 105 7.92 -5.25 9.67
CA LEU A 105 8.91 -4.19 9.56
C LEU A 105 10.26 -4.77 9.17
N TRP A 106 10.98 -4.06 8.31
CA TRP A 106 12.33 -4.45 7.91
C TRP A 106 13.37 -3.64 8.68
N LYS A 107 14.43 -4.32 9.10
CA LYS A 107 15.58 -3.71 9.75
C LYS A 107 16.85 -4.33 9.19
N ASP A 108 17.77 -3.49 8.72
CA ASP A 108 19.06 -3.90 8.16
C ASP A 108 18.93 -4.96 7.03
N GLY A 109 17.90 -4.82 6.18
CA GLY A 109 17.61 -5.76 5.09
C GLY A 109 17.04 -7.11 5.55
N VAL A 110 16.73 -7.25 6.84
CA VAL A 110 16.09 -8.44 7.42
C VAL A 110 14.63 -8.11 7.71
N ARG A 111 13.75 -8.98 7.22
CA ARG A 111 12.32 -8.91 7.50
C ARG A 111 12.04 -9.35 8.93
N GLY A 112 11.25 -8.56 9.66
CA GLY A 112 10.70 -8.90 10.96
C GLY A 112 9.84 -10.17 10.92
N LYS A 113 9.45 -10.65 12.10
CA LYS A 113 8.51 -11.76 12.27
C LYS A 113 7.18 -11.26 12.78
#